data_AF-A0A1L6FGC2-F1
#
_entry.id   AF-A0A1L6FGC2-F1
#
_cell.length_a   1.000
_cell.length_b   1.000
_cell.length_c   1.000
_cell.angle_alpha   90.00
_cell.angle_beta   90.00
_cell.angle_gamma   90.00
#
_symmetry.space_group_name_H-M   'P 1'
#
loop_
_entity.id
_entity.type
_entity.pdbx_description
1 polymer ?
#
loop_
_entity_poly.entity_id
_entity_poly.type
_entity_poly.pdbx_seq_one_letter_code
_entity_poly.pdbx_strand_id
1 'polypeptide(L)'
;MRRLILLAALKDGGTPEHCLRVGALSALLAHAMGLPEKRCDMLFDAAPLHDLGKLGIPDSILLKPGRLSPDEWRIMRDHPLLGVRLLGNAGSPVHELAVEIVLNHHEKWDGSGYPAGRLGTNTPLSARITAVADFFDAVTSLRSDRAPLGDDQVFRLLECASGTQFGV
;
A
#
# COMPACT_ATOMS: atom_id res chain seq x y z
N MET A 1 -15.96 5.39 -0.39
CA MET A 1 -14.52 5.14 -0.61
C MET A 1 -13.74 6.42 -0.93
N ARG A 2 -14.05 7.17 -2.02
CA ARG A 2 -13.30 8.41 -2.38
C ARG A 2 -13.08 9.44 -1.27
N ARG A 3 -14.10 9.74 -0.44
CA ARG A 3 -13.94 10.65 0.71
C ARG A 3 -12.96 10.14 1.76
N LEU A 4 -12.87 8.82 1.97
CA LEU A 4 -11.95 8.22 2.94
C LEU A 4 -10.49 8.38 2.49
N ILE A 5 -10.23 8.18 1.19
CA ILE A 5 -8.91 8.41 0.57
C ILE A 5 -8.47 9.86 0.79
N LEU A 6 -9.36 10.82 0.51
CA LEU A 6 -9.08 12.23 0.72
C LEU A 6 -8.73 12.54 2.19
N LEU A 7 -9.51 12.02 3.13
CA LEU A 7 -9.27 12.24 4.56
C LEU A 7 -7.92 11.66 5.01
N ALA A 8 -7.58 10.45 4.57
CA ALA A 8 -6.30 9.83 4.89
C ALA A 8 -5.12 10.63 4.31
N ALA A 9 -5.22 11.05 3.05
CA ALA A 9 -4.18 11.84 2.39
C ALA A 9 -3.96 13.20 3.07
N LEU A 10 -5.04 13.89 3.45
CA LEU A 10 -4.95 15.16 4.19
C LEU A 10 -4.27 14.99 5.54
N LYS A 11 -4.51 13.88 6.23
CA LYS A 11 -3.87 13.61 7.52
C LYS A 11 -2.35 13.39 7.39
N ASP A 12 -1.90 12.72 6.32
CA ASP A 12 -0.48 12.49 6.04
C ASP A 12 0.23 13.76 5.48
N GLY A 13 -0.43 14.92 5.54
CA GLY A 13 0.08 16.19 5.00
C GLY A 13 0.23 16.21 3.49
N GLY A 14 -0.37 15.24 2.80
CA GLY A 14 -0.21 15.00 1.37
C GLY A 14 -1.49 15.25 0.58
N THR A 15 -1.50 14.69 -0.61
CA THR A 15 -2.56 14.85 -1.60
C THR A 15 -2.99 13.46 -2.09
N PRO A 16 -4.26 13.24 -2.47
CA PRO A 16 -4.79 11.90 -2.73
C PRO A 16 -4.23 11.25 -4.01
N GLU A 17 -3.46 11.98 -4.82
CA GLU A 17 -2.95 11.55 -6.13
C GLU A 17 -2.06 10.31 -6.00
N HIS A 18 -1.26 10.20 -4.94
CA HIS A 18 -0.48 8.98 -4.68
C HIS A 18 -1.39 7.76 -4.59
N CYS A 19 -2.38 7.80 -3.69
CA CYS A 19 -3.33 6.70 -3.53
C CYS A 19 -4.07 6.36 -4.83
N LEU A 20 -4.45 7.37 -5.61
CA LEU A 20 -5.11 7.18 -6.90
C LEU A 20 -4.19 6.54 -7.95
N ARG A 21 -2.91 6.96 -8.01
CA ARG A 21 -1.90 6.35 -8.90
C ARG A 21 -1.61 4.90 -8.49
N VAL A 22 -1.53 4.61 -7.20
CA VAL A 22 -1.40 3.22 -6.70
C VAL A 22 -2.58 2.35 -7.16
N GLY A 23 -3.80 2.87 -7.15
CA GLY A 23 -4.97 2.19 -7.73
C GLY A 23 -4.82 1.89 -9.22
N ALA A 24 -4.47 2.90 -10.01
CA ALA A 24 -4.26 2.77 -11.46
C ALA A 24 -3.13 1.77 -11.79
N LEU A 25 -1.99 1.87 -11.12
CA LEU A 25 -0.84 0.98 -11.29
C LEU A 25 -1.21 -0.47 -10.90
N SER A 26 -1.95 -0.65 -9.81
CA SER A 26 -2.39 -1.99 -9.38
C SER A 26 -3.29 -2.65 -10.42
N ALA A 27 -4.21 -1.90 -11.02
CA ALA A 27 -5.07 -2.40 -12.09
C ALA A 27 -4.28 -2.72 -13.36
N LEU A 28 -3.31 -1.87 -13.75
CA LEU A 28 -2.44 -2.11 -14.90
C LEU A 28 -1.57 -3.35 -14.73
N LEU A 29 -0.98 -3.54 -13.56
CA LEU A 29 -0.19 -4.72 -13.23
C LEU A 29 -1.05 -5.99 -13.28
N ALA A 30 -2.24 -5.95 -12.67
CA ALA A 30 -3.18 -7.07 -12.72
C ALA A 30 -3.58 -7.43 -14.17
N HIS A 31 -3.84 -6.42 -15.00
CA HIS A 31 -4.15 -6.63 -16.41
C HIS A 31 -2.98 -7.26 -17.17
N ALA A 32 -1.76 -6.76 -16.97
CA ALA A 32 -0.55 -7.32 -17.57
C ALA A 32 -0.28 -8.77 -17.15
N MET A 33 -0.71 -9.16 -15.95
CA MET A 33 -0.65 -10.55 -15.44
C MET A 33 -1.78 -11.44 -15.98
N GLY A 34 -2.71 -10.92 -16.79
CA GLY A 34 -3.81 -11.68 -17.37
C GLY A 34 -5.00 -11.90 -16.44
N LEU A 35 -5.17 -11.09 -15.40
CA LEU A 35 -6.34 -11.17 -14.53
C LEU A 35 -7.61 -10.67 -15.26
N PRO A 36 -8.80 -11.18 -14.88
CA PRO A 36 -10.05 -10.71 -15.47
C PRO A 36 -10.26 -9.20 -15.28
N GLU A 37 -10.86 -8.53 -16.27
CA GLU A 37 -11.14 -7.08 -16.26
C GLU A 37 -11.85 -6.64 -14.97
N LYS A 38 -12.88 -7.38 -14.56
CA LYS A 38 -13.59 -7.14 -13.29
C LYS A 38 -12.66 -7.12 -12.06
N ARG A 39 -11.60 -7.93 -12.04
CA ARG A 39 -10.63 -7.94 -10.92
C ARG A 39 -9.69 -6.74 -10.99
N CYS A 40 -9.34 -6.29 -12.20
CA CYS A 40 -8.58 -5.06 -12.42
C CYS A 40 -9.37 -3.84 -11.95
N ASP A 41 -10.66 -3.75 -12.30
CA ASP A 41 -11.56 -2.68 -11.83
C ASP A 41 -11.68 -2.67 -10.30
N MET A 42 -11.82 -3.85 -9.69
CA MET A 42 -11.87 -3.95 -8.24
C MET A 42 -10.55 -3.48 -7.59
N LEU A 43 -9.39 -3.77 -8.18
CA LEU A 43 -8.09 -3.28 -7.68
C LEU A 43 -7.96 -1.76 -7.84
N PHE A 44 -8.44 -1.21 -8.97
CA PHE A 44 -8.48 0.23 -9.21
C PHE A 44 -9.21 0.98 -8.08
N ASP A 45 -10.33 0.43 -7.63
CA ASP A 45 -11.15 1.03 -6.57
C ASP A 45 -10.64 0.72 -5.14
N ALA A 46 -10.08 -0.47 -4.92
CA ALA A 46 -9.71 -0.95 -3.58
C ALA A 46 -8.30 -0.55 -3.14
N ALA A 47 -7.30 -0.64 -4.01
CA ALA A 47 -5.90 -0.37 -3.68
C ALA A 47 -5.61 1.06 -3.18
N PRO A 48 -6.32 2.12 -3.61
CA PRO A 48 -6.17 3.46 -3.04
C PRO A 48 -6.44 3.55 -1.53
N LEU A 49 -7.08 2.55 -0.92
CA LEU A 49 -7.39 2.53 0.50
C LEU A 49 -6.28 1.92 1.37
N HIS A 50 -5.19 1.39 0.79
CA HIS A 50 -4.15 0.63 1.51
C HIS A 50 -3.68 1.32 2.80
N ASP A 51 -3.52 2.64 2.76
CA ASP A 51 -3.00 3.47 3.85
C ASP A 51 -4.09 4.13 4.72
N LEU A 52 -5.37 3.76 4.56
CA LEU A 52 -6.50 4.39 5.30
C LEU A 52 -6.30 4.37 6.82
N GLY A 53 -5.62 3.34 7.31
CA GLY A 53 -5.32 3.18 8.73
C GLY A 53 -4.43 4.25 9.34
N LYS A 54 -3.70 5.04 8.53
CA LYS A 54 -2.94 6.21 9.01
C LYS A 54 -3.84 7.22 9.73
N LEU A 55 -5.14 7.23 9.46
CA LEU A 55 -6.14 7.98 10.22
C LEU A 55 -6.12 7.67 11.73
N GLY A 56 -5.75 6.45 12.13
CA GLY A 56 -5.64 6.06 13.54
C GLY A 56 -4.25 6.29 14.16
N ILE A 57 -3.24 6.71 13.40
CA ILE A 57 -1.89 6.96 13.92
C ILE A 57 -1.82 8.34 14.57
N PRO A 58 -1.17 8.51 15.74
CA PRO A 58 -0.97 9.81 16.35
C PRO A 58 -0.19 10.77 15.46
N ASP A 59 -0.61 12.03 15.38
CA ASP A 59 0.03 13.05 14.54
C ASP A 59 1.50 13.28 14.94
N SER A 60 1.84 13.16 16.22
CA SER A 60 3.22 13.26 16.73
C SER A 60 4.15 12.18 16.18
N ILE A 61 3.60 11.08 15.64
CA ILE A 61 4.33 10.00 14.99
C ILE A 61 4.23 10.15 13.47
N LEU A 62 3.01 10.31 12.94
CA LEU A 62 2.78 10.39 11.50
C LEU A 62 3.48 11.58 10.85
N LEU A 63 3.43 12.75 11.49
CA LEU A 63 3.99 14.00 10.97
C LEU A 63 5.36 14.33 11.55
N LYS A 64 6.01 13.37 12.22
CA LYS A 64 7.31 13.59 12.86
C LYS A 64 8.38 13.91 11.81
N PRO A 65 9.11 15.03 11.93
CA PRO A 65 10.26 15.29 11.07
C PRO A 65 11.41 14.35 11.45
N GLY A 66 11.95 13.63 10.45
CA GLY A 66 13.09 12.74 10.63
C GLY A 66 12.70 11.28 10.90
N ARG A 67 13.62 10.52 11.52
CA ARG A 67 13.43 9.07 11.74
C ARG A 67 12.57 8.79 12.96
N LEU A 68 11.70 7.79 12.84
CA LEU A 68 10.96 7.22 13.97
C LEU A 68 11.88 6.39 14.86
N SER A 69 11.67 6.44 16.17
CA SER A 69 12.28 5.52 17.13
C SER A 69 11.70 4.11 16.96
N PRO A 70 12.33 3.05 17.51
CA PRO A 70 11.78 1.70 17.46
C PRO A 70 10.35 1.59 18.01
N ASP A 71 10.04 2.30 19.10
CA ASP A 71 8.70 2.30 19.71
C ASP A 71 7.66 3.03 18.86
N GLU A 72 8.04 4.15 18.26
CA GLU A 72 7.19 4.89 17.32
C GLU A 72 6.93 4.05 16.06
N TRP A 73 7.94 3.33 15.58
CA TRP A 73 7.81 2.38 14.47
C TRP A 73 6.82 1.26 14.79
N ARG A 74 6.83 0.75 16.03
CA ARG A 74 5.86 -0.27 16.47
C ARG A 74 4.42 0.25 16.36
N ILE A 75 4.18 1.51 16.71
CA ILE A 75 2.85 2.14 16.57
C ILE A 75 2.51 2.38 15.09
N MET A 76 3.46 2.86 14.29
CA MET A 76 3.25 3.05 12.85
C MET A 76 2.81 1.75 12.15
N ARG A 77 3.36 0.60 12.58
CA ARG A 77 2.99 -0.74 12.05
C ARG A 77 1.58 -1.20 12.41
N ASP A 78 0.86 -0.46 13.26
CA ASP A 78 -0.53 -0.78 13.58
C ASP A 78 -1.51 -0.27 12.52
N HIS A 79 -1.09 0.61 11.58
CA HIS A 79 -2.02 1.18 10.60
C HIS A 79 -2.75 0.13 9.75
N PRO A 80 -2.18 -1.02 9.32
CA PRO A 80 -2.96 -2.03 8.60
C PRO A 80 -4.16 -2.52 9.43
N LEU A 81 -3.94 -2.78 10.73
CA LEU A 81 -4.99 -3.25 11.65
C LEU A 81 -6.02 -2.15 11.93
N LEU A 82 -5.58 -0.90 12.08
CA LEU A 82 -6.46 0.25 12.24
C LEU A 82 -7.31 0.48 10.99
N GLY A 83 -6.72 0.32 9.80
CA GLY A 83 -7.43 0.44 8.53
C GLY A 83 -8.53 -0.60 8.38
N VAL A 84 -8.28 -1.86 8.74
CA VAL A 84 -9.32 -2.91 8.78
C VAL A 84 -10.45 -2.53 9.73
N ARG A 85 -10.12 -2.02 10.92
CA ARG A 85 -11.13 -1.56 11.89
C ARG A 85 -11.97 -0.40 11.35
N LEU A 86 -11.34 0.55 10.64
CA LEU A 86 -12.02 1.71 10.04
C LEU A 86 -12.92 1.34 8.87
N LEU A 87 -12.48 0.38 8.04
CA LEU A 87 -13.33 -0.15 6.97
C LEU A 87 -14.53 -0.91 7.53
N GLY A 88 -14.35 -1.65 8.64
CA GLY A 88 -15.40 -2.48 9.21
C GLY A 88 -15.91 -3.52 8.21
N ASN A 89 -17.14 -4.00 8.44
CA ASN A 89 -17.76 -5.03 7.59
C ASN A 89 -18.84 -4.41 6.70
N ALA A 90 -18.58 -4.27 5.41
CA ALA A 90 -19.55 -3.72 4.45
C ALA A 90 -19.97 -4.68 3.32
N GLY A 91 -19.48 -5.93 3.30
CA GLY A 91 -20.04 -7.06 2.56
C GLY A 91 -20.05 -7.01 1.02
N SER A 92 -19.45 -5.99 0.39
CA SER A 92 -19.28 -5.97 -1.07
C SER A 92 -17.93 -6.56 -1.49
N PRO A 93 -17.80 -7.18 -2.67
CA PRO A 93 -16.53 -7.76 -3.12
C PRO A 93 -15.36 -6.77 -3.16
N VAL A 94 -15.62 -5.52 -3.55
CA VAL A 94 -14.59 -4.46 -3.58
C VAL A 94 -14.17 -4.06 -2.17
N HIS A 95 -15.10 -4.07 -1.22
CA HIS A 95 -14.81 -3.80 0.19
C HIS A 95 -13.97 -4.90 0.82
N GLU A 96 -14.33 -6.17 0.58
CA GLU A 96 -13.54 -7.32 1.04
C GLU A 96 -12.12 -7.29 0.46
N LEU A 97 -11.99 -6.93 -0.82
CA LEU A 97 -10.69 -6.73 -1.45
C LEU A 97 -9.91 -5.58 -0.81
N ALA A 98 -10.57 -4.46 -0.48
CA ALA A 98 -9.92 -3.35 0.21
C ALA A 98 -9.42 -3.75 1.60
N VAL A 99 -10.22 -4.51 2.37
CA VAL A 99 -9.80 -5.07 3.67
C VAL A 99 -8.60 -6.01 3.51
N GLU A 100 -8.62 -6.88 2.50
CA GLU A 100 -7.51 -7.77 2.16
C GLU A 100 -6.22 -7.01 1.85
N ILE A 101 -6.29 -5.94 1.05
CA ILE A 101 -5.14 -5.11 0.69
C ILE A 101 -4.64 -4.34 1.90
N VAL A 102 -5.51 -3.61 2.59
CA VAL A 102 -5.16 -2.79 3.77
C VAL A 102 -4.41 -3.63 4.80
N LEU A 103 -4.89 -4.84 5.09
CA LEU A 103 -4.28 -5.70 6.09
C LEU A 103 -2.89 -6.21 5.68
N ASN A 104 -2.63 -6.42 4.39
CA ASN A 104 -1.49 -7.23 3.94
C ASN A 104 -0.50 -6.51 3.02
N HIS A 105 -0.71 -5.25 2.63
CA HIS A 105 0.14 -4.56 1.65
C HIS A 105 1.60 -4.31 2.13
N HIS A 106 1.87 -4.47 3.42
CA HIS A 106 3.22 -4.44 4.00
C HIS A 106 3.79 -5.81 4.36
N GLU A 107 3.10 -6.89 4.01
CA GLU A 107 3.69 -8.22 4.01
C GLU A 107 4.75 -8.31 2.93
N LYS A 108 5.82 -9.06 3.21
CA LYS A 108 6.95 -9.24 2.30
C LYS A 108 7.03 -10.68 1.86
N TRP A 109 7.52 -10.91 0.64
CA TRP A 109 7.63 -12.26 0.09
C TRP A 109 8.42 -13.22 0.99
N ASP A 110 9.47 -12.74 1.67
CA ASP A 110 10.31 -13.50 2.59
C ASP A 110 9.75 -13.67 4.02
N GLY A 111 8.55 -13.15 4.30
CA GLY A 111 7.92 -13.22 5.63
C GLY A 111 8.46 -12.21 6.65
N SER A 112 9.40 -11.35 6.30
CA SER A 112 9.90 -10.27 7.18
C SER A 112 8.96 -9.06 7.30
N GLY A 113 7.81 -9.12 6.60
CA GLY A 113 6.79 -8.10 6.58
C GLY A 113 5.88 -8.08 7.81
N TYR A 114 4.76 -7.37 7.69
CA TYR A 114 3.83 -7.16 8.80
C TYR A 114 2.39 -6.92 8.32
N PRO A 115 1.37 -7.12 9.17
CA PRO A 115 1.44 -7.43 10.61
C PRO A 115 1.65 -8.91 10.96
N ALA A 116 1.40 -9.85 10.05
CA ALA A 116 1.38 -11.28 10.34
C ALA A 116 2.64 -12.04 9.90
N GLY A 117 3.52 -11.45 9.09
CA GLY A 117 4.77 -12.09 8.66
C GLY A 117 4.51 -13.22 7.65
N ARG A 118 3.59 -12.98 6.72
CA ARG A 118 3.15 -13.98 5.74
C ARG A 118 4.25 -14.27 4.73
N LEU A 119 4.54 -15.56 4.53
CA LEU A 119 5.58 -16.03 3.59
C LEU A 119 4.98 -16.33 2.22
N GLY A 120 5.58 -15.77 1.16
CA GLY A 120 5.27 -16.08 -0.24
C GLY A 120 3.80 -15.92 -0.59
N THR A 121 3.20 -17.00 -1.11
CA THR A 121 1.79 -17.04 -1.56
C THR A 121 0.78 -17.02 -0.42
N ASN A 122 1.22 -17.06 0.85
CA ASN A 122 0.32 -16.82 1.98
C ASN A 122 -0.12 -15.35 2.07
N THR A 123 0.60 -14.45 1.40
CA THR A 123 0.18 -13.07 1.16
C THR A 123 -0.75 -13.02 -0.05
N PRO A 124 -1.97 -12.48 0.09
CA PRO A 124 -2.92 -12.41 -1.00
C PRO A 124 -2.35 -11.69 -2.23
N LEU A 125 -2.66 -12.19 -3.42
CA LEU A 125 -2.14 -11.63 -4.67
C LEU A 125 -2.46 -10.14 -4.83
N SER A 126 -3.65 -9.70 -4.39
CA SER A 126 -4.06 -8.29 -4.40
C SER A 126 -3.11 -7.38 -3.61
N ALA A 127 -2.68 -7.84 -2.44
CA ALA A 127 -1.73 -7.14 -1.59
C ALA A 127 -0.32 -7.17 -2.19
N ARG A 128 0.10 -8.29 -2.79
CA ARG A 128 1.39 -8.39 -3.50
C ARG A 128 1.48 -7.42 -4.68
N ILE A 129 0.41 -7.33 -5.49
CA ILE A 129 0.30 -6.36 -6.58
C ILE A 129 0.34 -4.93 -6.03
N THR A 130 -0.46 -4.64 -4.99
CA THR A 130 -0.53 -3.29 -4.41
C THR A 130 0.81 -2.87 -3.80
N ALA A 131 1.55 -3.78 -3.15
CA ALA A 131 2.86 -3.49 -2.58
C ALA A 131 3.90 -3.07 -3.65
N VAL A 132 3.87 -3.72 -4.82
CA VAL A 132 4.72 -3.34 -5.96
C VAL A 132 4.31 -1.97 -6.50
N ALA A 133 3.01 -1.73 -6.67
CA ALA A 133 2.47 -0.46 -7.16
C ALA A 133 2.78 0.72 -6.21
N ASP A 134 2.62 0.52 -4.90
CA ASP A 134 2.94 1.50 -3.87
C ASP A 134 4.43 1.85 -3.88
N PHE A 135 5.30 0.84 -3.89
CA PHE A 135 6.74 1.07 -3.98
C PHE A 135 7.12 1.83 -5.26
N PHE A 136 6.60 1.40 -6.42
CA PHE A 136 6.89 2.03 -7.70
C PHE A 136 6.48 3.51 -7.68
N ASP A 137 5.26 3.82 -7.24
CA ASP A 137 4.80 5.21 -7.15
C ASP A 137 5.63 6.02 -6.17
N ALA A 138 5.97 5.45 -5.01
CA ALA A 138 6.75 6.12 -3.99
C ALA A 138 8.13 6.54 -4.50
N VAL A 139 8.79 5.74 -5.34
CA VAL A 139 10.15 6.05 -5.84
C VAL A 139 10.16 6.85 -7.15
N THR A 140 9.09 6.82 -7.93
CA THR A 140 8.97 7.57 -9.20
C THR A 140 8.25 8.91 -9.05
N SER A 141 7.55 9.14 -7.95
CA SER A 141 6.86 10.40 -7.71
C SER A 141 7.76 11.43 -7.02
N LEU A 142 7.54 12.71 -7.36
CA LEU A 142 8.16 13.82 -6.66
C LEU A 142 7.65 13.86 -5.22
N ARG A 143 8.57 13.91 -4.25
CA ARG A 143 8.25 14.07 -2.83
C ARG A 143 8.96 15.31 -2.28
N SER A 144 8.45 15.85 -1.19
CA SER A 144 9.02 17.05 -0.54
C SER A 144 10.47 16.87 -0.10
N ASP A 145 10.89 15.62 0.15
CA ASP A 145 12.20 15.23 0.64
C ASP A 145 13.12 14.61 -0.42
N ARG A 146 12.61 14.22 -1.60
CA ARG A 146 13.40 13.58 -2.66
C ARG A 146 12.88 13.80 -4.08
N ALA A 147 13.81 13.84 -5.03
CA ALA A 147 13.49 13.79 -6.45
C ALA A 147 13.08 12.37 -6.88
N PRO A 148 12.25 12.24 -7.94
CA PRO A 148 11.99 10.97 -8.61
C PRO A 148 13.27 10.23 -9.00
N LEU A 149 13.24 8.90 -8.89
CA LEU A 149 14.25 8.05 -9.52
C LEU A 149 13.95 7.86 -11.01
N GLY A 150 15.00 7.68 -11.80
CA GLY A 150 14.86 7.30 -13.21
C GLY A 150 14.57 5.82 -13.38
N ASP A 151 13.92 5.46 -14.49
CA ASP A 151 13.45 4.10 -14.81
C ASP A 151 14.49 3.01 -14.53
N ASP A 152 15.70 3.15 -15.05
CA ASP A 152 16.80 2.20 -14.86
C ASP A 152 17.11 1.90 -13.38
N GLN A 153 17.01 2.90 -12.51
CA GLN A 153 17.23 2.73 -11.08
C GLN A 153 16.06 2.00 -10.43
N VAL A 154 14.83 2.34 -10.82
CA VAL A 154 13.61 1.74 -10.29
C VAL A 154 13.55 0.25 -10.64
N PHE A 155 13.84 -0.11 -11.90
CA PHE A 155 13.85 -1.50 -12.32
C PHE A 155 14.93 -2.31 -11.60
N ARG A 156 16.15 -1.77 -11.42
CA ARG A 156 17.18 -2.44 -10.61
C ARG A 156 16.73 -2.67 -9.16
N LEU A 157 16.06 -1.69 -8.55
CA LEU A 157 15.54 -1.86 -7.18
C LEU A 157 14.48 -2.96 -7.11
N LEU A 158 13.58 -3.03 -8.09
CA LEU A 158 12.57 -4.08 -8.19
C LEU A 158 13.20 -5.47 -8.39
N GLU A 159 14.22 -5.58 -9.24
CA GLU A 159 14.98 -6.82 -9.44
C GLU A 159 15.66 -7.28 -8.15
N CYS A 160 16.35 -6.37 -7.46
CA CYS A 160 16.99 -6.70 -6.17
C CYS A 160 15.98 -7.08 -5.08
N ALA A 161 14.78 -6.50 -5.11
CA ALA A 161 13.71 -6.77 -4.17
C ALA A 161 12.88 -8.03 -4.50
N SER A 162 13.09 -8.62 -5.67
CA SER A 162 12.44 -9.86 -6.10
C SER A 162 12.85 -11.05 -5.23
N GLY A 163 11.88 -11.85 -4.79
CA GLY A 163 12.11 -12.98 -3.90
C GLY A 163 12.40 -12.61 -2.45
N THR A 164 12.45 -11.32 -2.10
CA THR A 164 12.61 -10.84 -0.72
C THR A 164 11.42 -9.98 -0.30
N GLN A 165 11.35 -8.75 -0.80
CA GLN A 165 10.22 -7.86 -0.54
C GLN A 165 9.04 -8.19 -1.45
N PHE A 166 9.29 -8.44 -2.74
CA PHE A 166 8.25 -8.65 -3.74
C PHE A 166 8.28 -10.06 -4.33
N GLY A 167 7.09 -10.56 -4.61
CA GLY A 167 6.86 -11.67 -5.53
C GLY A 167 5.44 -11.55 -6.03
N VAL A 168 5.24 -11.46 -7.33
CA VAL A 168 3.92 -11.34 -7.97
C VAL A 168 3.67 -12.54 -8.86
#